data_AF-A0A1I1XNB5-F1
#
_entry.id   AF-A0A1I1XNB5-F1
#
_cell.length_a   1.000
_cell.length_b   1.000
_cell.length_c   1.000
_cell.angle_alpha   90.00
_cell.angle_beta   90.00
_cell.angle_gamma   90.00
#
_symmetry.space_group_name_H-M   'P 1'
#
loop_
_entity.id
_entity.type
_entity.pdbx_description
1 polymer ?
#
loop_
_entity_poly.entity_id
_entity_poly.type
_entity_poly.pdbx_seq_one_letter_code
_entity_poly.pdbx_strand_id
1 'polypeptide(L)'
;MTKTIFLLMAAAFAMSAFAYCKKNEDNAIGTPRTYVLVHGAWQAPYVWDAVRTDLLNKGHKVIVVELPGHGSDKTPPQTLSLDVYRDKVTEAVATVNEKVILVGHSMGGMVITAVAEKIPSKISQLVYIGAFLPASGQALADLASTDPDSKLRASLISSSDQLTLDVKADSLTWLFINDGTPAVKQQVIDNYRAEPAIPFSNKVTLTDVAFGSVKKVYIKTLQDIVISPALQDNMIAAAHITTVLTVNTSHSPFLSQPHEVSKLLLSIAKL
;
A
#
# COMPACT_ATOMS: atom_id res chain seq x y z
N MET A 1 80.94 35.04 -12.80
CA MET A 1 81.72 34.52 -11.66
C MET A 1 81.42 35.35 -10.43
N THR A 2 80.53 34.91 -9.55
CA THR A 2 80.69 35.16 -8.11
C THR A 2 79.85 34.15 -7.33
N LYS A 3 80.50 33.50 -6.38
CA LYS A 3 80.03 32.33 -5.62
C LYS A 3 79.17 32.75 -4.43
N THR A 4 78.13 31.95 -4.25
CA THR A 4 77.42 31.50 -3.04
C THR A 4 78.02 31.87 -1.67
N ILE A 5 77.19 32.39 -0.76
CA ILE A 5 77.31 32.20 0.69
C ILE A 5 75.94 31.76 1.23
N PHE A 6 75.97 30.64 1.96
CA PHE A 6 74.86 30.00 2.65
C PHE A 6 74.39 30.82 3.87
N LEU A 7 73.07 30.96 4.05
CA LEU A 7 72.48 31.15 5.38
C LEU A 7 71.37 30.12 5.59
N LEU A 8 71.52 29.32 6.64
CA LEU A 8 70.50 28.41 7.15
C LEU A 8 69.37 29.22 7.80
N MET A 9 68.13 29.02 7.35
CA MET A 9 66.94 29.30 8.15
C MET A 9 66.14 28.00 8.32
N ALA A 10 66.05 27.56 9.57
CA ALA A 10 65.14 26.51 9.98
C ALA A 10 63.71 27.08 10.04
N ALA A 11 62.80 26.52 9.24
CA ALA A 11 61.37 26.80 9.35
C ALA A 11 60.69 25.58 9.98
N ALA A 12 60.18 25.76 11.20
CA ALA A 12 59.37 24.76 11.88
C ALA A 12 58.00 24.64 11.18
N PHE A 13 57.70 23.45 10.66
CA PHE A 13 56.37 23.12 10.13
C PHE A 13 55.44 22.79 11.29
N ALA A 14 54.51 23.70 11.62
CA ALA A 14 53.37 23.38 12.46
C ALA A 14 52.34 22.62 11.60
N MET A 15 52.20 21.31 11.82
CA MET A 15 51.11 20.51 11.27
C MET A 15 49.83 20.80 12.07
N SER A 16 48.97 21.67 11.53
CA SER A 16 47.58 21.78 11.96
C SER A 16 46.79 20.58 11.45
N ALA A 17 46.49 19.62 12.33
CA ALA A 17 45.55 18.55 12.04
C ALA A 17 44.14 19.15 11.90
N PHE A 18 43.67 19.31 10.66
CA PHE A 18 42.25 19.49 10.41
C PHE A 18 41.56 18.15 10.69
N ALA A 19 40.92 18.04 11.85
CA ALA A 19 39.95 16.99 12.09
C ALA A 19 38.79 17.16 11.10
N TYR A 20 38.83 16.40 10.02
CA TYR A 20 37.70 16.22 9.11
C TYR A 20 36.61 15.47 9.88
N CYS A 21 35.73 16.22 10.52
CA CYS A 21 34.54 15.67 11.15
C CYS A 21 33.59 15.26 10.01
N LYS A 22 33.71 14.00 9.59
CA LYS A 22 32.73 13.34 8.72
C LYS A 22 31.42 13.39 9.47
N LYS A 23 30.52 14.28 9.06
CA LYS A 23 29.16 14.37 9.60
C LYS A 23 28.55 13.00 9.33
N ASN A 24 28.41 12.17 10.37
CA ASN A 24 27.59 10.98 10.27
C ASN A 24 26.20 11.48 9.89
N GLU A 25 25.73 11.11 8.70
CA GLU A 25 24.31 11.10 8.39
C GLU A 25 23.66 9.98 9.21
N ASP A 26 23.74 10.11 10.53
CA ASP A 26 22.95 9.30 11.44
C ASP A 26 21.51 9.74 11.24
N ASN A 27 20.82 8.98 10.38
CA ASN A 27 19.39 8.67 10.40
C ASN A 27 18.59 9.58 11.36
N ALA A 28 18.32 10.81 10.96
CA ALA A 28 17.23 11.55 11.56
C ALA A 28 15.96 10.76 11.21
N ILE A 29 15.52 9.90 12.13
CA ILE A 29 14.22 9.25 12.07
C ILE A 29 13.23 10.41 11.96
N GLY A 30 12.65 10.59 10.77
CA GLY A 30 11.63 11.60 10.56
C GLY A 30 10.52 11.41 11.59
N THR A 31 9.81 12.47 11.94
CA THR A 31 8.75 12.42 12.98
C THR A 31 7.91 11.15 12.83
N PRO A 32 7.82 10.30 13.87
CA PRO A 32 7.06 9.06 13.82
C PRO A 32 5.66 9.27 13.23
N ARG A 33 5.28 8.37 12.33
CA ARG A 33 3.99 8.36 11.63
C ARG A 33 3.23 7.10 12.01
N THR A 34 1.91 7.16 11.89
CA THR A 34 1.04 6.00 12.04
C THR A 34 0.52 5.55 10.68
N TYR A 35 0.82 4.31 10.32
CA TYR A 35 0.29 3.65 9.13
C TYR A 35 -0.90 2.79 9.50
N VAL A 36 -1.97 2.86 8.71
CA VAL A 36 -3.11 1.95 8.79
C VAL A 36 -3.16 1.17 7.48
N LEU A 37 -2.96 -0.14 7.56
CA LEU A 37 -2.81 -1.03 6.41
C LEU A 37 -4.09 -1.86 6.21
N VAL A 38 -4.66 -1.77 5.01
CA VAL A 38 -5.93 -2.41 4.62
C VAL A 38 -5.68 -3.36 3.45
N HIS A 39 -5.94 -4.65 3.66
CA HIS A 39 -5.75 -5.70 2.65
C HIS A 39 -6.83 -5.69 1.57
N GLY A 40 -6.58 -6.41 0.48
CA GLY A 40 -7.54 -6.65 -0.61
C GLY A 40 -8.49 -7.82 -0.36
N ALA A 41 -9.30 -8.11 -1.37
CA ALA A 41 -10.17 -9.28 -1.42
C ALA A 41 -9.35 -10.59 -1.45
N TRP A 42 -9.92 -11.67 -0.93
CA TRP A 42 -9.32 -13.01 -0.78
C TRP A 42 -8.06 -13.05 0.10
N GLN A 43 -7.75 -11.94 0.77
CA GLN A 43 -6.58 -11.78 1.62
C GLN A 43 -6.99 -11.47 3.06
N ALA A 44 -6.01 -11.39 3.95
CA ALA A 44 -6.24 -11.10 5.36
C ALA A 44 -5.00 -10.39 5.95
N PRO A 45 -4.99 -9.95 7.23
CA PRO A 45 -3.90 -9.17 7.81
C PRO A 45 -2.48 -9.71 7.61
N TYR A 46 -2.31 -11.03 7.55
CA TYR A 46 -1.00 -11.70 7.42
C TYR A 46 -0.15 -11.15 6.28
N VAL A 47 -0.80 -10.65 5.21
CA VAL A 47 -0.10 -10.14 4.03
C VAL A 47 0.80 -8.95 4.34
N TRP A 48 0.52 -8.25 5.44
CA TRP A 48 1.27 -7.08 5.86
C TRP A 48 2.36 -7.37 6.90
N ASP A 49 2.56 -8.60 7.36
CA ASP A 49 3.44 -8.90 8.50
C ASP A 49 4.88 -8.42 8.30
N ALA A 50 5.45 -8.65 7.11
CA ALA A 50 6.80 -8.21 6.78
C ALA A 50 6.90 -6.68 6.68
N VAL A 51 5.95 -6.04 5.99
CA VAL A 51 5.88 -4.57 5.86
C VAL A 51 5.69 -3.90 7.22
N ARG A 52 4.80 -4.43 8.05
CA ARG A 52 4.58 -3.99 9.43
C ARG A 52 5.89 -4.05 10.22
N THR A 53 6.60 -5.17 10.15
CA THR A 53 7.86 -5.37 10.85
C THR A 53 8.90 -4.32 10.44
N ASP A 54 9.06 -4.08 9.13
CA ASP A 54 9.99 -3.07 8.63
C ASP A 54 9.63 -1.66 9.11
N LEU A 55 8.35 -1.27 9.03
CA LEU A 55 7.89 0.06 9.44
C LEU A 55 8.07 0.28 10.95
N LEU A 56 7.78 -0.74 11.78
CA LEU A 56 8.03 -0.70 13.23
C LEU A 56 9.53 -0.56 13.53
N ASN A 57 10.39 -1.31 12.83
CA ASN A 57 11.85 -1.23 12.96
C ASN A 57 12.42 0.15 12.57
N LYS A 58 11.66 0.95 11.81
CA LYS A 58 12.00 2.33 11.47
C LYS A 58 11.37 3.37 12.41
N GLY A 59 10.77 2.93 13.51
CA GLY A 59 10.23 3.81 14.56
C GLY A 59 8.83 4.35 14.27
N HIS A 60 8.12 3.80 13.29
CA HIS A 60 6.73 4.17 13.01
C HIS A 60 5.76 3.31 13.83
N LYS A 61 4.50 3.76 13.93
CA LYS A 61 3.40 2.96 14.43
C LYS A 61 2.65 2.34 13.27
N VAL A 62 2.15 1.12 13.45
CA VAL A 62 1.43 0.40 12.40
C VAL A 62 0.21 -0.28 13.00
N ILE A 63 -0.94 -0.05 12.37
CA ILE A 63 -2.19 -0.77 12.61
C ILE A 63 -2.49 -1.56 11.34
N VAL A 64 -2.64 -2.88 11.47
CA VAL A 64 -3.09 -3.74 10.38
C VAL A 64 -4.55 -4.10 10.65
N VAL A 65 -5.43 -3.78 9.72
CA VAL A 65 -6.87 -4.00 9.90
C VAL A 65 -7.27 -5.37 9.36
N GLU A 66 -7.98 -6.16 10.17
CA GLU A 66 -8.76 -7.30 9.69
C GLU A 66 -10.15 -6.81 9.28
N LEU A 67 -10.48 -6.91 7.99
CA LEU A 67 -11.82 -6.59 7.51
C LEU A 67 -12.81 -7.70 7.91
N PRO A 68 -14.07 -7.36 8.27
CA PRO A 68 -15.09 -8.36 8.54
C PRO A 68 -15.25 -9.37 7.38
N GLY A 69 -15.48 -10.64 7.72
CA GLY A 69 -15.57 -11.75 6.76
C GLY A 69 -14.22 -12.33 6.30
N HIS A 70 -13.08 -11.73 6.70
CA HIS A 70 -11.74 -12.15 6.28
C HIS A 70 -10.93 -12.75 7.42
N GLY A 71 -9.86 -13.48 7.08
CA GLY A 71 -8.93 -14.05 8.05
C GLY A 71 -9.65 -14.92 9.08
N SER A 72 -9.55 -14.53 10.36
CA SER A 72 -10.20 -15.22 11.49
C SER A 72 -11.67 -14.82 11.69
N ASP A 73 -12.08 -13.67 11.14
CA ASP A 73 -13.43 -13.12 11.29
C ASP A 73 -14.48 -14.01 10.62
N LYS A 74 -15.63 -14.14 11.29
CA LYS A 74 -16.76 -15.01 10.92
C LYS A 74 -18.05 -14.24 10.67
N THR A 75 -17.96 -12.92 10.47
CA THR A 75 -19.13 -12.09 10.15
C THR A 75 -19.83 -12.66 8.89
N PRO A 76 -21.14 -12.93 8.93
CA PRO A 76 -21.83 -13.57 7.82
C PRO A 76 -21.81 -12.72 6.54
N PRO A 77 -21.55 -13.30 5.35
CA PRO A 77 -21.44 -12.54 4.10
C PRO A 77 -22.64 -11.63 3.79
N GLN A 78 -23.86 -12.05 4.11
CA GLN A 78 -25.09 -11.27 3.88
C GLN A 78 -25.18 -9.98 4.70
N THR A 79 -24.38 -9.83 5.76
CA THR A 79 -24.34 -8.61 6.57
C THR A 79 -23.18 -7.68 6.18
N LEU A 80 -22.40 -8.05 5.16
CA LEU A 80 -21.21 -7.30 4.75
C LEU A 80 -21.55 -6.31 3.64
N SER A 81 -20.88 -5.16 3.71
CA SER A 81 -20.96 -4.08 2.72
C SER A 81 -19.67 -3.26 2.77
N LEU A 82 -19.46 -2.41 1.77
CA LEU A 82 -18.36 -1.45 1.78
C LEU A 82 -18.42 -0.53 3.01
N ASP A 83 -19.63 -0.19 3.47
CA ASP A 83 -19.85 0.64 4.65
C ASP A 83 -19.39 -0.05 5.94
N VAL A 84 -19.63 -1.35 6.08
CA VAL A 84 -19.12 -2.15 7.20
C VAL A 84 -17.59 -2.18 7.20
N TYR A 85 -16.97 -2.31 6.02
CA TYR A 85 -15.49 -2.26 5.91
C TYR A 85 -14.93 -0.88 6.23
N ARG A 86 -15.55 0.18 5.71
CA ARG A 86 -15.22 1.58 6.03
C ARG A 86 -15.28 1.82 7.52
N ASP A 87 -16.34 1.36 8.18
CA ASP A 87 -16.56 1.62 9.61
C ASP A 87 -15.53 0.88 10.47
N LYS A 88 -15.18 -0.36 10.12
CA LYS A 88 -14.07 -1.08 10.77
C LYS A 88 -12.75 -0.32 10.69
N VAL A 89 -12.40 0.20 9.52
CA VAL A 89 -11.17 0.97 9.34
C VAL A 89 -11.27 2.32 10.07
N THR A 90 -12.44 2.96 10.07
CA THR A 90 -12.69 4.21 10.80
C THR A 90 -12.48 4.05 12.30
N GLU A 91 -12.95 2.95 12.89
CA GLU A 91 -12.71 2.59 14.30
C GLU A 91 -11.21 2.45 14.58
N ALA A 92 -10.47 1.76 13.71
CA ALA A 92 -9.03 1.62 13.84
C ALA A 92 -8.31 2.98 13.82
N VAL A 93 -8.70 3.87 12.90
CA VAL A 93 -8.16 5.25 12.82
C VAL A 93 -8.53 6.08 14.05
N ALA A 94 -9.71 5.89 14.64
CA ALA A 94 -10.16 6.63 15.81
C ALA A 94 -9.32 6.36 17.08
N THR A 95 -8.60 5.23 17.12
CA THR A 95 -7.65 4.93 18.21
C THR A 95 -6.38 5.81 18.19
N VAL A 96 -6.22 6.61 17.14
CA VAL A 96 -5.04 7.44 16.88
C VAL A 96 -5.40 8.93 17.01
N ASN A 97 -4.58 9.67 17.75
CA ASN A 97 -4.81 11.10 17.97
C ASN A 97 -4.40 11.92 16.75
N GLU A 98 -3.22 11.61 16.19
CA GLU A 98 -2.66 12.24 15.00
C GLU A 98 -3.33 11.78 13.69
N LYS A 99 -3.03 12.47 12.59
CA LYS A 99 -3.42 12.00 11.26
C LYS A 99 -2.61 10.78 10.85
N VAL A 100 -3.25 9.84 10.16
CA VAL A 100 -2.61 8.59 9.71
C VAL A 100 -2.25 8.62 8.22
N ILE A 101 -1.31 7.76 7.82
CA ILE A 101 -1.11 7.36 6.43
C ILE A 101 -1.97 6.11 6.21
N LEU A 102 -3.00 6.22 5.38
CA LEU A 102 -3.96 5.15 5.15
C LEU A 102 -3.63 4.44 3.84
N VAL A 103 -3.28 3.17 3.93
CA VAL A 103 -2.76 2.35 2.83
C VAL A 103 -3.77 1.26 2.49
N GLY A 104 -4.15 1.17 1.21
CA GLY A 104 -5.10 0.19 0.70
C GLY A 104 -4.53 -0.55 -0.50
N HIS A 105 -4.63 -1.86 -0.49
CA HIS A 105 -4.30 -2.73 -1.63
C HIS A 105 -5.56 -3.26 -2.30
N SER A 106 -5.57 -3.36 -3.64
CA SER A 106 -6.66 -3.97 -4.40
C SER A 106 -8.05 -3.41 -4.00
N MET A 107 -8.99 -4.26 -3.56
CA MET A 107 -10.29 -3.83 -3.00
C MET A 107 -10.15 -2.84 -1.85
N GLY A 108 -9.10 -2.95 -1.03
CA GLY A 108 -8.81 -2.01 0.06
C GLY A 108 -8.73 -0.56 -0.41
N GLY A 109 -8.43 -0.31 -1.69
CA GLY A 109 -8.53 1.01 -2.33
C GLY A 109 -9.94 1.63 -2.25
N MET A 110 -11.00 0.83 -2.46
CA MET A 110 -12.39 1.28 -2.28
C MET A 110 -12.66 1.66 -0.82
N VAL A 111 -12.16 0.84 0.12
CA VAL A 111 -12.37 1.02 1.56
C VAL A 111 -11.71 2.30 2.04
N ILE A 112 -10.43 2.51 1.73
CA ILE A 112 -9.70 3.72 2.16
C ILE A 112 -10.28 5.00 1.53
N THR A 113 -10.85 4.89 0.33
CA THR A 113 -11.55 5.99 -0.36
C THR A 113 -12.81 6.38 0.40
N ALA A 114 -13.63 5.41 0.81
CA ALA A 114 -14.82 5.65 1.62
C ALA A 114 -14.48 6.20 3.02
N VAL A 115 -13.37 5.77 3.62
CA VAL A 115 -12.88 6.31 4.91
C VAL A 115 -12.47 7.76 4.78
N ALA A 116 -11.73 8.12 3.72
CA ALA A 116 -11.31 9.50 3.50
C ALA A 116 -12.47 10.45 3.21
N GLU A 117 -13.55 9.98 2.58
CA GLU A 117 -14.78 10.76 2.48
C GLU A 117 -15.40 11.01 3.86
N LYS A 118 -15.43 9.99 4.73
CA LYS A 118 -16.09 10.07 6.05
C LYS A 118 -15.30 10.90 7.07
N ILE A 119 -13.98 10.75 7.12
CA ILE A 119 -13.11 11.38 8.13
C ILE A 119 -11.83 12.00 7.51
N PRO A 120 -11.95 12.90 6.49
CA PRO A 120 -10.80 13.45 5.77
C PRO A 120 -9.79 14.13 6.69
N SER A 121 -10.26 14.76 7.78
CA SER A 121 -9.42 15.46 8.75
C SER A 121 -8.47 14.54 9.54
N LYS A 122 -8.74 13.23 9.58
CA LYS A 122 -7.90 12.21 10.23
C LYS A 122 -6.89 11.57 9.29
N ILE A 123 -6.96 11.84 7.99
CA ILE A 123 -6.08 11.23 6.99
C ILE A 123 -5.05 12.26 6.53
N SER A 124 -3.77 11.92 6.67
CA SER A 124 -2.69 12.76 6.14
C SER A 124 -2.49 12.50 4.65
N GLN A 125 -2.51 11.21 4.28
CA GLN A 125 -2.26 10.73 2.92
C GLN A 125 -3.00 9.41 2.71
N LEU A 126 -3.50 9.22 1.49
CA LEU A 126 -3.96 7.94 0.97
C LEU A 126 -2.86 7.32 0.10
N VAL A 127 -2.58 6.03 0.30
CA VAL A 127 -1.66 5.27 -0.53
C VAL A 127 -2.37 4.07 -1.12
N TYR A 128 -2.44 4.04 -2.45
CA TYR A 128 -3.03 2.95 -3.23
C TYR A 128 -1.92 2.05 -3.73
N ILE A 129 -1.96 0.74 -3.47
CA ILE A 129 -0.96 -0.21 -3.98
C ILE A 129 -1.68 -1.20 -4.89
N GLY A 130 -1.47 -1.13 -6.20
CA GLY A 130 -2.17 -1.98 -7.17
C GLY A 130 -3.67 -2.08 -6.84
N ALA A 131 -4.32 -0.93 -6.61
CA ALA A 131 -5.62 -0.85 -5.94
C ALA A 131 -6.67 -0.16 -6.79
N PHE A 132 -7.94 -0.50 -6.54
CA PHE A 132 -9.04 0.23 -7.16
C PHE A 132 -9.10 1.66 -6.60
N LEU A 133 -9.18 2.64 -7.51
CA LEU A 133 -9.30 4.05 -7.19
C LEU A 133 -10.55 4.59 -7.92
N PRO A 134 -11.72 4.62 -7.24
CA PRO A 134 -12.98 4.98 -7.87
C PRO A 134 -13.19 6.49 -7.99
N ALA A 135 -13.93 6.90 -9.01
CA ALA A 135 -14.64 8.18 -9.03
C ALA A 135 -15.97 8.10 -8.25
N SER A 136 -16.56 9.26 -7.95
CA SER A 136 -17.87 9.34 -7.32
C SER A 136 -18.93 8.59 -8.15
N GLY A 137 -19.76 7.78 -7.50
CA GLY A 137 -20.80 6.98 -8.13
C GLY A 137 -20.36 5.62 -8.69
N GLN A 138 -19.07 5.26 -8.59
CA GLN A 138 -18.56 3.97 -9.04
C GLN A 138 -18.48 2.94 -7.90
N ALA A 139 -18.79 1.69 -8.24
CA ALA A 139 -18.46 0.51 -7.45
C ALA A 139 -17.20 -0.19 -7.99
N LEU A 140 -16.67 -1.16 -7.24
CA LEU A 140 -15.52 -1.97 -7.68
C LEU A 140 -15.85 -2.73 -8.97
N ALA A 141 -17.03 -3.35 -9.03
CA ALA A 141 -17.46 -4.11 -10.19
C ALA A 141 -17.57 -3.25 -11.46
N ASP A 142 -17.94 -1.98 -11.34
CA ASP A 142 -17.99 -1.04 -12.46
C ASP A 142 -16.58 -0.86 -13.06
N LEU A 143 -15.57 -0.62 -12.22
CA LEU A 143 -14.17 -0.47 -12.64
C LEU A 143 -13.62 -1.77 -13.23
N ALA A 144 -13.79 -2.89 -12.53
CA ALA A 144 -13.31 -4.20 -12.98
C ALA A 144 -13.90 -4.61 -14.34
N SER A 145 -15.13 -4.18 -14.65
CA SER A 145 -15.76 -4.46 -15.94
C SER A 145 -15.11 -3.74 -17.13
N THR A 146 -14.32 -2.70 -16.86
CA THR A 146 -13.60 -1.91 -17.87
C THR A 146 -12.18 -2.39 -18.15
N ASP A 147 -11.73 -3.45 -17.49
CA ASP A 147 -10.39 -4.03 -17.65
C ASP A 147 -10.43 -5.27 -18.56
N PRO A 148 -10.26 -5.12 -19.89
CA PRO A 148 -10.25 -6.27 -20.80
C PRO A 148 -9.03 -7.18 -20.61
N ASP A 149 -7.97 -6.67 -19.96
CA ASP A 149 -6.71 -7.40 -19.81
C ASP A 149 -6.69 -8.27 -18.55
N SER A 150 -7.57 -8.01 -17.57
CA SER A 150 -7.70 -8.78 -16.34
C SER A 150 -7.94 -10.27 -16.63
N LYS A 151 -7.15 -11.12 -15.98
CA LYS A 151 -7.29 -12.57 -16.03
C LYS A 151 -8.17 -13.13 -14.91
N LEU A 152 -8.48 -12.32 -13.90
CA LEU A 152 -9.27 -12.73 -12.75
C LEU A 152 -10.67 -13.21 -13.17
N ARG A 153 -11.35 -12.46 -14.05
CA ARG A 153 -12.76 -12.71 -14.42
C ARG A 153 -13.03 -14.14 -14.88
N ALA A 154 -12.12 -14.74 -15.64
CA ALA A 154 -12.27 -16.10 -16.17
C ALA A 154 -12.09 -17.20 -15.10
N SER A 155 -11.58 -16.84 -13.92
CA SER A 155 -11.30 -17.75 -12.81
C SER A 155 -12.26 -17.58 -11.64
N LEU A 156 -13.20 -16.64 -11.71
CA LEU A 156 -14.20 -16.42 -10.66
C LEU A 156 -15.28 -17.51 -10.66
N ILE A 157 -15.72 -17.91 -9.47
CA ILE A 157 -16.81 -18.86 -9.24
C ILE A 157 -17.75 -18.25 -8.21
N SER A 158 -18.97 -17.89 -8.61
CA SER A 158 -19.99 -17.41 -7.68
C SER A 158 -20.61 -18.57 -6.90
N SER A 159 -20.88 -18.36 -5.61
CA SER A 159 -21.72 -19.28 -4.82
C SER A 159 -23.15 -19.31 -5.37
N SER A 160 -23.90 -20.38 -5.05
CA SER A 160 -25.30 -20.53 -5.50
C SER A 160 -26.22 -19.42 -5.00
N ASP A 161 -25.98 -18.93 -3.78
CA ASP A 161 -26.70 -17.81 -3.17
C ASP A 161 -26.14 -16.42 -3.57
N GLN A 162 -25.09 -16.38 -4.39
CA GLN A 162 -24.38 -15.16 -4.83
C GLN A 162 -23.80 -14.30 -3.70
N LEU A 163 -23.70 -14.84 -2.47
CA LEU A 163 -23.16 -14.10 -1.33
C LEU A 163 -21.64 -14.12 -1.28
N THR A 164 -20.99 -15.10 -1.93
CA THR A 164 -19.54 -15.19 -2.00
C THR A 164 -19.03 -15.41 -3.42
N LEU A 165 -17.78 -15.00 -3.63
CA LEU A 165 -17.06 -15.14 -4.87
C LEU A 165 -15.74 -15.86 -4.60
N ASP A 166 -15.60 -17.04 -5.19
CA ASP A 166 -14.41 -17.87 -5.11
C ASP A 166 -13.55 -17.69 -6.37
N VAL A 167 -12.32 -18.21 -6.33
CA VAL A 167 -11.35 -18.22 -7.42
C VAL A 167 -10.89 -19.66 -7.60
N LYS A 168 -10.83 -20.12 -8.84
CA LYS A 168 -10.31 -21.47 -9.17
C LYS A 168 -8.97 -21.71 -8.47
N ALA A 169 -8.89 -22.80 -7.70
CA ALA A 169 -7.75 -23.10 -6.85
C ALA A 169 -6.41 -23.17 -7.63
N ASP A 170 -6.43 -23.71 -8.85
CA ASP A 170 -5.26 -23.80 -9.73
C ASP A 170 -4.79 -22.45 -10.28
N SER A 171 -5.62 -21.41 -10.19
CA SER A 171 -5.34 -20.07 -10.68
C SER A 171 -4.81 -19.13 -9.58
N LEU A 172 -4.99 -19.47 -8.30
CA LEU A 172 -4.74 -18.57 -7.16
C LEU A 172 -3.33 -17.96 -7.17
N THR A 173 -2.31 -18.80 -7.22
CA THR A 173 -0.92 -18.33 -7.10
C THR A 173 -0.44 -17.63 -8.36
N TRP A 174 -0.94 -18.03 -9.53
CA TRP A 174 -0.66 -17.37 -10.80
C TRP A 174 -1.30 -15.98 -10.88
N LEU A 175 -2.54 -15.83 -10.41
CA LEU A 175 -3.24 -14.55 -10.39
C LEU A 175 -2.63 -13.58 -9.36
N PHE A 176 -2.50 -14.01 -8.11
CA PHE A 176 -2.26 -13.08 -7.02
C PHE A 176 -0.78 -12.92 -6.63
N ILE A 177 0.08 -13.88 -6.96
CA ILE A 177 1.45 -13.91 -6.44
C ILE A 177 2.43 -14.66 -7.38
N ASN A 178 2.32 -14.42 -8.68
CA ASN A 178 3.05 -15.15 -9.72
C ASN A 178 4.59 -15.14 -9.50
N ASP A 179 5.10 -13.99 -9.06
CA ASP A 179 6.51 -13.72 -8.73
C ASP A 179 6.91 -14.15 -7.31
N GLY A 180 6.00 -14.77 -6.55
CA GLY A 180 6.29 -15.28 -5.21
C GLY A 180 7.13 -16.56 -5.22
N THR A 181 7.90 -16.74 -4.14
CA THR A 181 8.59 -18.01 -3.86
C THR A 181 7.58 -19.12 -3.58
N PRO A 182 7.97 -20.42 -3.67
CA PRO A 182 7.07 -21.52 -3.31
C PRO A 182 6.47 -21.39 -1.91
N ALA A 183 7.25 -20.92 -0.92
CA ALA A 183 6.78 -20.72 0.44
C ALA A 183 5.70 -19.63 0.54
N VAL A 184 5.90 -18.49 -0.15
CA VAL A 184 4.92 -17.40 -0.20
C VAL A 184 3.65 -17.83 -0.95
N LYS A 185 3.80 -18.60 -2.03
CA LYS A 185 2.67 -19.18 -2.77
C LYS A 185 1.84 -20.11 -1.88
N GLN A 186 2.51 -20.96 -1.09
CA GLN A 186 1.83 -21.82 -0.13
C GLN A 186 1.13 -21.01 0.96
N GLN A 187 1.76 -19.94 1.48
CA GLN A 187 1.15 -19.05 2.45
C GLN A 187 -0.16 -18.42 1.93
N VAL A 188 -0.21 -18.03 0.65
CA VAL A 188 -1.44 -17.54 0.01
C VAL A 188 -2.52 -18.62 0.00
N ILE A 189 -2.17 -19.85 -0.38
CA ILE A 189 -3.11 -20.99 -0.41
C ILE A 189 -3.65 -21.29 0.99
N ASP A 190 -2.77 -21.37 1.99
CA ASP A 190 -3.11 -21.76 3.36
C ASP A 190 -4.05 -20.77 4.07
N ASN A 191 -4.01 -19.50 3.64
CA ASN A 191 -4.82 -18.42 4.23
C ASN A 191 -5.97 -17.98 3.31
N TYR A 192 -6.19 -18.67 2.20
CA TYR A 192 -7.23 -18.33 1.24
C TYR A 192 -8.63 -18.67 1.75
N ARG A 193 -9.59 -17.79 1.48
CA ARG A 193 -11.02 -18.00 1.71
C ARG A 193 -11.82 -17.32 0.59
N ALA A 194 -13.01 -17.84 0.28
CA ALA A 194 -13.93 -17.19 -0.64
C ALA A 194 -14.35 -15.80 -0.11
N GLU A 195 -14.51 -14.85 -1.01
CA GLU A 195 -14.70 -13.43 -0.71
C GLU A 195 -16.18 -13.05 -0.61
N PRO A 196 -16.60 -12.23 0.36
CA PRO A 196 -17.93 -11.63 0.37
C PRO A 196 -18.20 -10.78 -0.88
N ALA A 197 -19.27 -11.09 -1.62
CA ALA A 197 -19.51 -10.49 -2.94
C ALA A 197 -20.26 -9.13 -2.87
N ILE A 198 -21.09 -8.91 -1.84
CA ILE A 198 -21.93 -7.70 -1.71
C ILE A 198 -21.12 -6.39 -1.81
N PRO A 199 -19.96 -6.23 -1.10
CA PRO A 199 -19.15 -5.02 -1.16
C PRO A 199 -18.75 -4.58 -2.57
N PHE A 200 -18.60 -5.50 -3.52
CA PHE A 200 -18.16 -5.17 -4.89
C PHE A 200 -19.17 -4.35 -5.70
N SER A 201 -20.43 -4.39 -5.29
CA SER A 201 -21.54 -3.64 -5.92
C SER A 201 -21.84 -2.30 -5.23
N ASN A 202 -21.24 -2.05 -4.05
CA ASN A 202 -21.51 -0.83 -3.30
C ASN A 202 -20.72 0.34 -3.88
N LYS A 203 -21.45 1.41 -4.20
CA LYS A 203 -20.89 2.62 -4.80
C LYS A 203 -20.36 3.57 -3.72
N VAL A 204 -19.29 4.28 -4.04
CA VAL A 204 -18.84 5.41 -3.22
C VAL A 204 -19.51 6.71 -3.70
N THR A 205 -19.75 7.64 -2.78
CA THR A 205 -20.08 9.04 -3.10
C THR A 205 -18.96 9.90 -2.56
N LEU A 206 -18.35 10.72 -3.41
CA LEU A 206 -17.14 11.47 -3.09
C LEU A 206 -17.33 12.97 -3.33
N THR A 207 -16.70 13.79 -2.50
CA THR A 207 -16.72 15.25 -2.60
C THR A 207 -15.32 15.86 -2.61
N ASP A 208 -15.19 17.06 -3.21
CA ASP A 208 -13.91 17.78 -3.25
C ASP A 208 -13.43 18.18 -1.85
N VAL A 209 -14.36 18.55 -0.96
CA VAL A 209 -14.05 19.02 0.40
C VAL A 209 -13.62 17.88 1.34
N ALA A 210 -14.01 16.64 1.07
CA ALA A 210 -13.64 15.48 1.86
C ALA A 210 -12.59 14.64 1.14
N PHE A 211 -12.97 13.60 0.41
CA PHE A 211 -12.02 12.74 -0.30
C PHE A 211 -11.07 13.54 -1.19
N GLY A 212 -11.58 14.53 -1.94
CA GLY A 212 -10.78 15.36 -2.84
C GLY A 212 -9.65 16.12 -2.13
N SER A 213 -9.89 16.56 -0.89
CA SER A 213 -8.94 17.36 -0.09
C SER A 213 -7.72 16.58 0.40
N VAL A 214 -7.80 15.25 0.44
CA VAL A 214 -6.73 14.40 0.96
C VAL A 214 -5.68 14.13 -0.12
N LYS A 215 -4.39 14.27 0.22
CA LYS A 215 -3.28 13.93 -0.67
C LYS A 215 -3.28 12.43 -0.98
N LYS A 216 -3.04 12.08 -2.25
CA LYS A 216 -3.09 10.71 -2.75
C LYS A 216 -1.76 10.34 -3.41
N VAL A 217 -1.30 9.13 -3.16
CA VAL A 217 -0.15 8.52 -3.83
C VAL A 217 -0.57 7.16 -4.36
N TYR A 218 -0.10 6.82 -5.56
CA TYR A 218 -0.36 5.52 -6.16
C TYR A 218 0.96 4.76 -6.36
N ILE A 219 1.01 3.49 -5.96
CA ILE A 219 2.10 2.55 -6.20
C ILE A 219 1.61 1.52 -7.21
N LYS A 220 2.08 1.61 -8.45
CA LYS A 220 1.70 0.69 -9.54
C LYS A 220 2.43 -0.65 -9.45
N THR A 221 1.71 -1.74 -9.63
CA THR A 221 2.24 -3.11 -9.75
C THR A 221 2.39 -3.46 -11.24
N LEU A 222 3.64 -3.55 -11.72
CA LEU A 222 3.89 -3.57 -13.17
C LEU A 222 3.61 -4.91 -13.88
N GLN A 223 3.54 -6.02 -13.15
CA GLN A 223 3.24 -7.36 -13.68
C GLN A 223 1.86 -7.86 -13.22
N ASP A 224 0.99 -6.94 -12.82
CA ASP A 224 -0.34 -7.27 -12.31
C ASP A 224 -1.26 -7.75 -13.43
N ILE A 225 -1.87 -8.92 -13.24
CA ILE A 225 -2.83 -9.50 -14.19
C ILE A 225 -4.24 -9.57 -13.61
N VAL A 226 -4.45 -9.04 -12.39
CA VAL A 226 -5.73 -8.95 -11.71
C VAL A 226 -6.33 -7.56 -11.92
N ILE A 227 -5.55 -6.52 -11.65
CA ILE A 227 -5.85 -5.13 -12.02
C ILE A 227 -4.75 -4.70 -12.97
N SER A 228 -5.02 -4.74 -14.27
CA SER A 228 -3.98 -4.56 -15.29
C SER A 228 -3.29 -3.20 -15.15
N PRO A 229 -2.00 -3.06 -15.50
CA PRO A 229 -1.32 -1.77 -15.52
C PRO A 229 -2.08 -0.70 -16.30
N ALA A 230 -2.80 -1.09 -17.37
CA ALA A 230 -3.65 -0.21 -18.16
C ALA A 230 -4.85 0.32 -17.36
N LEU A 231 -5.56 -0.53 -16.61
CA LEU A 231 -6.64 -0.07 -15.73
C LEU A 231 -6.07 0.83 -14.61
N GLN A 232 -4.92 0.48 -14.03
CA GLN A 232 -4.27 1.32 -13.02
C GLN A 232 -3.96 2.71 -13.59
N ASP A 233 -3.41 2.79 -14.80
CA ASP A 233 -3.15 4.07 -15.49
C ASP A 233 -4.42 4.89 -15.73
N ASN A 234 -5.50 4.25 -16.16
CA ASN A 234 -6.79 4.92 -16.38
C ASN A 234 -7.33 5.54 -15.08
N MET A 235 -7.29 4.79 -13.97
CA MET A 235 -7.75 5.29 -12.66
C MET A 235 -6.86 6.42 -12.14
N ILE A 236 -5.54 6.30 -12.29
CA ILE A 236 -4.55 7.35 -11.92
C ILE A 236 -4.83 8.64 -12.68
N ALA A 237 -5.04 8.55 -13.99
CA ALA A 237 -5.32 9.70 -14.85
C ALA A 237 -6.66 10.36 -14.50
N ALA A 238 -7.72 9.55 -14.33
CA ALA A 238 -9.06 10.04 -13.99
C ALA A 238 -9.11 10.74 -12.63
N ALA A 239 -8.30 10.30 -11.67
CA ALA A 239 -8.21 10.90 -10.33
C ALA A 239 -7.16 12.01 -10.23
N HIS A 240 -6.48 12.37 -11.34
CA HIS A 240 -5.41 13.38 -11.39
C HIS A 240 -4.29 13.16 -10.36
N ILE A 241 -3.89 11.89 -10.14
CA ILE A 241 -2.80 11.57 -9.21
C ILE A 241 -1.47 12.03 -9.79
N THR A 242 -0.78 12.90 -9.08
CA THR A 242 0.53 13.45 -9.50
C THR A 242 1.72 12.69 -8.93
N THR A 243 1.55 12.01 -7.80
CA THR A 243 2.60 11.18 -7.20
C THR A 243 2.34 9.72 -7.51
N VAL A 244 3.07 9.19 -8.48
CA VAL A 244 3.02 7.78 -8.88
C VAL A 244 4.39 7.15 -8.68
N LEU A 245 4.43 6.08 -7.90
CA LEU A 245 5.58 5.20 -7.72
C LEU A 245 5.28 3.86 -8.38
N THR A 246 6.30 3.04 -8.59
CA THR A 246 6.15 1.74 -9.25
C THR A 246 6.91 0.66 -8.50
N VAL A 247 6.38 -0.55 -8.51
CA VAL A 247 7.05 -1.77 -8.06
C VAL A 247 6.89 -2.86 -9.12
N ASN A 248 7.99 -3.50 -9.49
CA ASN A 248 8.00 -4.51 -10.56
C ASN A 248 7.61 -5.89 -10.00
N THR A 249 6.33 -6.06 -9.67
CA THR A 249 5.77 -7.26 -9.05
C THR A 249 4.45 -7.66 -9.72
N SER A 250 3.98 -8.87 -9.40
CA SER A 250 2.57 -9.24 -9.57
C SER A 250 1.66 -8.51 -8.56
N HIS A 251 0.45 -9.01 -8.34
CA HIS A 251 -0.60 -8.33 -7.58
C HIS A 251 -0.29 -8.09 -6.10
N SER A 252 0.51 -8.94 -5.44
CA SER A 252 0.73 -8.88 -3.98
C SER A 252 2.18 -8.51 -3.60
N PRO A 253 2.62 -7.26 -3.82
CA PRO A 253 4.02 -6.84 -3.64
C PRO A 253 4.49 -6.92 -2.18
N PHE A 254 3.59 -6.80 -1.20
CA PHE A 254 3.90 -6.94 0.23
C PHE A 254 4.24 -8.40 0.63
N LEU A 255 3.94 -9.37 -0.23
CA LEU A 255 4.36 -10.76 -0.06
C LEU A 255 5.61 -11.08 -0.88
N SER A 256 5.67 -10.67 -2.17
CA SER A 256 6.82 -11.01 -3.03
C SER A 256 8.05 -10.12 -2.80
N GLN A 257 7.86 -8.83 -2.55
CA GLN A 257 8.92 -7.85 -2.37
C GLN A 257 8.62 -6.88 -1.20
N PRO A 258 8.37 -7.40 0.03
CA PRO A 258 7.94 -6.58 1.17
C PRO A 258 8.86 -5.41 1.48
N HIS A 259 10.18 -5.61 1.42
CA HIS A 259 11.15 -4.56 1.76
C HIS A 259 11.14 -3.40 0.76
N GLU A 260 10.85 -3.65 -0.52
CA GLU A 260 10.69 -2.56 -1.49
C GLU A 260 9.40 -1.79 -1.22
N VAL A 261 8.30 -2.47 -0.89
CA VAL A 261 7.06 -1.80 -0.45
C VAL A 261 7.31 -0.94 0.79
N SER A 262 7.99 -1.47 1.80
CA SER A 262 8.35 -0.73 3.02
C SER A 262 9.16 0.52 2.69
N LYS A 263 10.16 0.41 1.81
CA LYS A 263 10.98 1.54 1.37
C LYS A 263 10.15 2.61 0.66
N LEU A 264 9.22 2.22 -0.21
CA LEU A 264 8.31 3.15 -0.88
C LEU A 264 7.41 3.87 0.14
N LEU A 265 6.80 3.14 1.08
CA LEU A 265 5.98 3.74 2.14
C LEU A 265 6.76 4.74 3.01
N LEU A 266 8.00 4.39 3.39
CA LEU A 266 8.89 5.28 4.15
C LEU A 266 9.28 6.53 3.36
N SER A 267 9.39 6.45 2.03
CA SER A 267 9.64 7.61 1.18
C SER A 267 8.42 8.54 1.12
N ILE A 268 7.21 7.97 1.07
CA ILE A 268 5.95 8.70 1.02
C ILE A 268 5.72 9.53 2.29
N ALA A 269 6.07 8.99 3.45
CA ALA A 269 5.94 9.70 4.74
C ALA A 269 6.72 11.03 4.83
N LYS A 270 7.69 11.24 3.92
CA LYS A 270 8.51 12.45 3.82
C LYS A 270 7.95 13.49 2.84
N LEU A 271 6.92 13.15 2.04
CA LEU A 271 6.29 14.03 1.06
C LEU A 271 5.25 14.94 1.69
#